data_AF-A0A3Q7RAW7-F1
#
_entry.id   AF-A0A3Q7RAW7-F1
#
_cell.length_a   1.000
_cell.length_b   1.000
_cell.length_c   1.000
_cell.angle_alpha   90.00
_cell.angle_beta   90.00
_cell.angle_gamma   90.00
#
_symmetry.space_group_name_H-M   'P 1'
#
loop_
_entity.id
_entity.type
_entity.pdbx_description
1 polymer ?
#
loop_
_entity_poly.entity_id
_entity_poly.type
_entity_poly.pdbx_seq_one_letter_code
_entity_poly.pdbx_strand_id
1 'polypeptide(L)'
;MAAPAPLRDCQAWKDAGLPLSTTSNEACKLFDATLTQYVKWTNDKNLGGIESCLSKLKAADPTFALGHAISNGLVLIGTGSSVRLDRELDLAVKTMVEVSQTQPLTQRERLHVSAVETFAKGNFSRACELWEQILCDHPTDMLALKFSHDAYFYLGYQEQMRDSVARIYPFWTPSIPLSSYVKGIYSFGLMETNFYDKAEKLAKEALSINPTDAWSVHTIAHIHEMKAEIKDGLEFMQHSETHWKDCDMLACHNYWHWALYLIEKGEYEAALTIYDNHVLPSLKDSGAMLDVVDSCSMLYRLQMEGVSVGERWQNILPVTQKHSRDHILLFNDAHFLMASLGARDPQTTQELLTTLQDASEAPGENHQHLLARDVGLPLCQALVEAENGNPDRVLELLLPIRYRIVQIGGSKAQEPSDGT
;
A
#
# COMPACT_ATOMS: atom_id res chain seq x y z
N MET A 1 9.90 -12.69 24.31
CA MET A 1 8.67 -12.37 23.55
C MET A 1 7.51 -12.35 24.53
N ALA A 2 6.77 -11.24 24.59
CA ALA A 2 5.51 -11.21 25.34
C ALA A 2 4.54 -12.24 24.72
N ALA A 3 3.72 -12.90 25.55
CA ALA A 3 2.67 -13.77 25.03
C ALA A 3 1.75 -12.96 24.11
N PRO A 4 1.32 -13.50 22.95
CA PRO A 4 0.38 -12.79 22.09
C PRO A 4 -0.88 -12.47 22.89
N ALA A 5 -1.34 -11.23 22.80
CA ALA A 5 -2.60 -10.81 23.42
C ALA A 5 -3.73 -11.74 22.94
N PRO A 6 -4.64 -12.16 23.82
CA PRO A 6 -5.74 -13.02 23.42
C PRO A 6 -6.62 -12.30 22.38
N LEU A 7 -6.98 -13.02 21.32
CA LEU A 7 -7.89 -12.52 20.28
C LEU A 7 -9.25 -12.17 20.90
N ARG A 8 -9.79 -11.02 20.50
CA ARG A 8 -11.03 -10.46 21.02
C ARG A 8 -12.24 -11.27 20.56
N ASP A 9 -13.04 -11.72 21.53
CA ASP A 9 -14.35 -12.32 21.28
C ASP A 9 -15.46 -11.23 21.25
N CYS A 10 -16.73 -11.65 21.17
CA CYS A 10 -17.85 -10.72 21.11
C CYS A 10 -17.89 -9.75 22.31
N GLN A 11 -17.56 -10.23 23.51
CA GLN A 11 -17.60 -9.39 24.71
C GLN A 11 -16.41 -8.43 24.74
N ALA A 12 -15.22 -8.90 24.40
CA ALA A 12 -14.03 -8.06 24.36
C ALA A 12 -14.15 -6.92 23.32
N TRP A 13 -14.78 -7.15 22.17
CA TRP A 13 -15.08 -6.09 21.19
C TRP A 13 -16.09 -5.07 21.72
N LYS A 14 -17.11 -5.51 22.46
CA LYS A 14 -18.08 -4.62 23.13
C LYS A 14 -17.41 -3.78 24.22
N ASP A 15 -16.57 -4.39 25.05
CA ASP A 15 -15.84 -3.73 26.12
C ASP A 15 -14.85 -2.70 25.58
N ALA A 16 -14.32 -2.92 24.37
CA ALA A 16 -13.50 -1.97 23.64
C ALA A 16 -14.30 -0.80 23.01
N GLY A 17 -15.62 -0.75 23.18
CA GLY A 17 -16.49 0.28 22.58
C GLY A 17 -16.73 0.11 21.09
N LEU A 18 -16.43 -1.08 20.55
CA LEU A 18 -16.44 -1.41 19.12
C LEU A 18 -17.27 -2.68 18.89
N PRO A 19 -18.57 -2.70 19.24
CA PRO A 19 -19.42 -3.88 19.12
C PRO A 19 -19.54 -4.33 17.65
N LEU A 20 -19.54 -5.65 17.44
CA LEU A 20 -19.72 -6.30 16.14
C LEU A 20 -21.14 -6.89 16.04
N SER A 21 -21.72 -6.91 14.84
CA SER A 21 -23.08 -7.44 14.60
C SER A 21 -23.16 -8.96 14.73
N THR A 22 -22.05 -9.66 14.53
CA THR A 22 -21.99 -11.12 14.69
C THR A 22 -22.15 -11.53 16.16
N THR A 23 -22.84 -12.65 16.38
CA THR A 23 -22.91 -13.31 17.69
C THR A 23 -21.88 -14.44 17.84
N SER A 24 -21.10 -14.72 16.78
CA SER A 24 -20.10 -15.78 16.76
C SER A 24 -18.78 -15.32 17.38
N ASN A 25 -18.46 -15.87 18.55
CA ASN A 25 -17.16 -15.62 19.20
C ASN A 25 -15.98 -16.02 18.30
N GLU A 26 -16.15 -17.05 17.49
CA GLU A 26 -15.14 -17.50 16.54
C GLU A 26 -14.95 -16.47 15.42
N ALA A 27 -16.04 -15.94 14.86
CA ALA A 27 -15.96 -14.88 13.84
C ALA A 27 -15.28 -13.61 14.39
N CYS A 28 -15.61 -13.18 15.62
CA CYS A 28 -14.96 -12.04 16.28
C CYS A 28 -13.44 -12.23 16.41
N LYS A 29 -13.01 -13.43 16.83
CA LYS A 29 -11.58 -13.75 17.00
C LYS A 29 -10.85 -13.80 15.67
N LEU A 30 -11.46 -14.39 14.65
CA LEU A 30 -10.89 -14.47 13.30
C LEU A 30 -10.82 -13.09 12.64
N PHE A 31 -11.82 -12.24 12.85
CA PHE A 31 -11.77 -10.84 12.43
C PHE A 31 -10.63 -10.08 13.11
N ASP A 32 -10.48 -10.24 14.43
CA ASP A 32 -9.39 -9.63 15.19
C ASP A 32 -8.01 -10.14 14.75
N ALA A 33 -7.90 -11.43 14.44
CA ALA A 33 -6.69 -12.04 13.91
C ALA A 33 -6.33 -11.49 12.53
N THR A 34 -7.30 -11.39 11.61
CA THR A 34 -7.10 -10.81 10.29
C THR A 34 -6.65 -9.36 10.40
N LEU A 35 -7.35 -8.55 11.19
CA LEU A 35 -7.02 -7.14 11.40
C LEU A 35 -5.62 -6.99 12.02
N THR A 36 -5.28 -7.83 13.00
CA THR A 36 -3.95 -7.83 13.63
C THR A 36 -2.86 -8.14 12.62
N GLN A 37 -3.01 -9.19 11.80
CA GLN A 37 -2.02 -9.55 10.78
C GLN A 37 -1.87 -8.47 9.71
N TYR A 38 -2.98 -7.85 9.28
CA TYR A 38 -2.95 -6.73 8.35
C TYR A 38 -2.27 -5.49 8.93
N VAL A 39 -2.50 -5.16 10.20
CA VAL A 39 -1.84 -4.01 10.84
C VAL A 39 -0.34 -4.24 10.94
N LYS A 40 0.05 -5.46 11.32
CA LYS A 40 1.45 -5.89 11.47
C LYS A 40 2.16 -6.13 10.14
N TRP A 41 1.41 -6.29 9.05
CA TRP A 41 1.93 -6.71 7.75
C TRP A 41 2.68 -8.04 7.79
N THR A 42 2.23 -8.94 8.67
CA THR A 42 2.87 -10.24 8.89
C THR A 42 1.82 -11.31 9.13
N ASN A 43 1.93 -12.41 8.38
CA ASN A 43 1.12 -13.60 8.53
C ASN A 43 1.57 -14.39 9.76
N ASP A 44 0.60 -14.72 10.62
CA ASP A 44 0.82 -15.64 11.72
C ASP A 44 0.73 -17.08 11.19
N LYS A 45 1.87 -17.76 11.15
CA LYS A 45 2.00 -19.15 10.69
C LYS A 45 1.11 -20.12 11.47
N ASN A 46 0.79 -19.84 12.74
CA ASN A 46 -0.09 -20.69 13.55
C ASN A 46 -1.56 -20.52 13.17
N LEU A 47 -1.94 -19.36 12.63
CA LEU A 47 -3.30 -19.09 12.18
C LEU A 47 -3.52 -19.46 10.71
N GLY A 48 -2.42 -19.65 9.96
CA GLY A 48 -2.43 -19.92 8.53
C GLY A 48 -2.47 -18.66 7.66
N GLY A 49 -2.04 -17.52 8.22
CA GLY A 49 -2.06 -16.23 7.52
C GLY A 49 -3.46 -15.61 7.39
N ILE A 50 -3.49 -14.44 6.75
CA ILE A 50 -4.72 -13.67 6.49
C ILE A 50 -5.73 -14.49 5.67
N GLU A 51 -5.28 -15.21 4.65
CA GLU A 51 -6.16 -15.98 3.77
C GLU A 51 -6.93 -17.07 4.53
N SER A 52 -6.22 -17.85 5.37
CA SER A 52 -6.87 -18.89 6.19
C SER A 52 -7.83 -18.27 7.21
N CYS A 53 -7.47 -17.14 7.83
CA CYS A 53 -8.35 -16.43 8.74
C CYS A 53 -9.62 -15.94 8.05
N LEU A 54 -9.53 -15.36 6.86
CA LEU A 54 -10.69 -14.90 6.08
C LEU A 54 -11.60 -16.05 5.65
N SER A 55 -11.03 -17.17 5.19
CA SER A 55 -11.78 -18.37 4.83
C SER A 55 -12.57 -18.94 6.03
N LYS A 56 -11.90 -19.08 7.18
CA LYS A 56 -12.54 -19.53 8.43
C LYS A 56 -13.56 -18.51 8.93
N LEU A 57 -13.30 -17.21 8.79
CA LEU A 57 -14.21 -16.13 9.21
C LEU A 57 -15.54 -16.24 8.47
N LYS A 58 -15.48 -16.39 7.14
CA LYS A 58 -16.66 -16.58 6.29
C LYS A 58 -17.42 -17.86 6.64
N ALA A 59 -16.71 -18.95 6.99
CA ALA A 59 -17.35 -20.19 7.42
C ALA A 59 -18.02 -20.06 8.81
N ALA A 60 -17.41 -19.31 9.73
CA ALA A 60 -17.88 -19.12 11.09
C ALA A 60 -19.14 -18.23 11.18
N ASP A 61 -19.26 -17.24 10.29
CA ASP A 61 -20.48 -16.44 10.13
C ASP A 61 -20.58 -15.90 8.68
N PRO A 62 -21.30 -16.61 7.79
CA PRO A 62 -21.47 -16.19 6.39
C PRO A 62 -22.24 -14.89 6.22
N THR A 63 -22.93 -14.43 7.25
CA THR A 63 -23.72 -13.20 7.25
C THR A 63 -23.01 -12.05 7.96
N PHE A 64 -21.78 -12.21 8.44
CA PHE A 64 -21.09 -11.14 9.16
C PHE A 64 -20.64 -10.01 8.21
N ALA A 65 -21.41 -8.91 8.15
CA ALA A 65 -21.19 -7.82 7.19
C ALA A 65 -19.79 -7.19 7.27
N LEU A 66 -19.29 -6.93 8.48
CA LEU A 66 -17.94 -6.38 8.63
C LEU A 66 -16.84 -7.40 8.28
N GLY A 67 -17.13 -8.70 8.43
CA GLY A 67 -16.28 -9.78 7.95
C GLY A 67 -16.15 -9.79 6.42
N HIS A 68 -17.25 -9.55 5.70
CA HIS A 68 -17.21 -9.31 4.26
C HIS A 68 -16.46 -8.02 3.90
N ALA A 69 -16.67 -6.95 4.66
CA ALA A 69 -16.01 -5.66 4.42
C ALA A 69 -14.48 -5.74 4.56
N ILE A 70 -13.95 -6.41 5.59
CA ILE A 70 -12.49 -6.60 5.69
C ILE A 70 -11.96 -7.54 4.60
N SER A 71 -12.70 -8.60 4.24
CA SER A 71 -12.29 -9.53 3.17
C SER A 71 -12.18 -8.82 1.83
N ASN A 72 -13.23 -8.11 1.41
CA ASN A 72 -13.26 -7.41 0.14
C ASN A 72 -12.32 -6.20 0.15
N GLY A 73 -12.28 -5.47 1.27
CA GLY A 73 -11.42 -4.30 1.44
C GLY A 73 -9.93 -4.64 1.30
N LEU A 74 -9.47 -5.76 1.87
CA LEU A 74 -8.07 -6.18 1.73
C LEU A 74 -7.68 -6.51 0.29
N VAL A 75 -8.58 -7.15 -0.48
CA VAL A 75 -8.34 -7.41 -1.92
C VAL A 75 -8.24 -6.09 -2.70
N LEU A 76 -9.16 -5.17 -2.42
CA LEU A 76 -9.21 -3.85 -3.09
C LEU A 76 -8.01 -2.96 -2.74
N ILE A 77 -7.62 -2.89 -1.47
CA ILE A 77 -6.42 -2.18 -1.00
C ILE A 77 -5.15 -2.81 -1.58
N GLY A 78 -5.15 -4.11 -1.89
CA GLY A 78 -4.03 -4.75 -2.59
C GLY A 78 -3.78 -4.19 -4.00
N THR A 79 -4.76 -3.53 -4.62
CA THR A 79 -4.68 -2.88 -5.96
C THR A 79 -4.26 -3.79 -7.12
N GLY A 80 -4.22 -5.11 -6.92
CA GLY A 80 -3.95 -6.10 -7.97
C GLY A 80 -5.22 -6.69 -8.61
N SER A 81 -6.41 -6.31 -8.13
CA SER A 81 -7.69 -6.70 -8.71
C SER A 81 -8.73 -5.58 -8.54
N SER A 82 -9.72 -5.53 -9.44
CA SER A 82 -10.80 -4.55 -9.40
C SER A 82 -12.13 -5.17 -9.82
N VAL A 83 -13.24 -4.64 -9.30
CA VAL A 83 -14.60 -5.08 -9.67
C VAL A 83 -14.92 -4.89 -11.16
N ARG A 84 -14.13 -4.09 -11.89
CA ARG A 84 -14.31 -3.87 -13.33
C ARG A 84 -13.88 -5.08 -14.15
N LEU A 85 -12.80 -5.76 -13.73
CA LEU A 85 -12.19 -6.86 -14.47
C LEU A 85 -12.37 -8.22 -13.79
N ASP A 86 -12.53 -8.23 -12.47
CA ASP A 86 -12.74 -9.42 -11.67
C ASP A 86 -14.22 -9.55 -11.28
N ARG A 87 -14.90 -10.51 -11.93
CA ARG A 87 -16.32 -10.81 -11.70
C ARG A 87 -16.58 -11.43 -10.33
N GLU A 88 -15.62 -12.15 -9.77
CA GLU A 88 -15.78 -12.76 -8.45
C GLU A 88 -15.72 -11.68 -7.36
N LEU A 89 -14.79 -10.74 -7.50
CA LEU A 89 -14.69 -9.59 -6.60
C LEU A 89 -15.93 -8.67 -6.71
N ASP A 90 -16.41 -8.39 -7.92
CA ASP A 90 -17.67 -7.64 -8.14
C ASP A 90 -18.86 -8.31 -7.44
N LEU A 91 -19.00 -9.62 -7.60
CA LEU A 91 -20.06 -10.39 -6.92
C LEU A 91 -19.87 -10.37 -5.40
N ALA A 92 -18.64 -10.47 -4.90
CA ALA A 92 -18.34 -10.44 -3.47
C ALA A 92 -18.69 -9.08 -2.83
N VAL A 93 -18.42 -7.97 -3.53
CA VAL A 93 -18.82 -6.62 -3.08
C VAL A 93 -20.35 -6.46 -3.10
N LYS A 94 -21.04 -6.95 -4.13
CA LYS A 94 -22.52 -6.95 -4.16
C LYS A 94 -23.12 -7.77 -3.02
N THR A 95 -22.57 -8.95 -2.78
CA THR A 95 -22.98 -9.83 -1.67
C THR A 95 -22.81 -9.13 -0.32
N MET A 96 -21.69 -8.43 -0.11
CA MET A 96 -21.46 -7.65 1.11
C MET A 96 -22.55 -6.59 1.32
N VAL A 97 -22.93 -5.86 0.27
CA VAL A 97 -23.99 -4.85 0.32
C VAL A 97 -25.34 -5.51 0.63
N GLU A 98 -25.70 -6.60 -0.04
CA GLU A 98 -26.94 -7.36 0.23
C GLU A 98 -27.00 -7.86 1.67
N VAL A 99 -25.92 -8.48 2.16
CA VAL A 99 -25.81 -8.96 3.55
C VAL A 99 -25.96 -7.81 4.56
N SER A 100 -25.47 -6.62 4.25
CA SER A 100 -25.62 -5.45 5.11
C SER A 100 -27.08 -4.96 5.25
N GLN A 101 -27.93 -5.27 4.28
CA GLN A 101 -29.34 -4.87 4.24
C GLN A 101 -30.27 -5.89 4.90
N THR A 102 -29.80 -7.12 5.11
CA THR A 102 -30.63 -8.22 5.66
C THR A 102 -30.60 -8.32 7.18
N GLN A 103 -29.76 -7.52 7.86
CA GLN A 103 -29.59 -7.57 9.32
C GLN A 103 -29.43 -6.17 9.92
N PRO A 104 -29.74 -5.97 11.21
CA PRO A 104 -29.44 -4.73 11.89
C PRO A 104 -27.92 -4.58 12.09
N LEU A 105 -27.36 -3.51 11.53
CA LEU A 105 -25.95 -3.14 11.72
C LEU A 105 -25.82 -1.94 12.65
N THR A 106 -24.64 -1.81 13.26
CA THR A 106 -24.23 -0.54 13.88
C THR A 106 -23.98 0.53 12.82
N GLN A 107 -24.01 1.82 13.20
CA GLN A 107 -23.66 2.90 12.25
C GLN A 107 -22.23 2.73 11.71
N ARG A 108 -21.30 2.35 12.59
CA ARG A 108 -19.91 2.04 12.25
C ARG A 108 -19.77 0.98 11.17
N GLU A 109 -20.46 -0.15 11.33
CA GLU A 109 -20.42 -1.24 10.33
C GLU A 109 -21.05 -0.84 9.00
N ARG A 110 -22.15 -0.06 9.02
CA ARG A 110 -22.73 0.50 7.79
C ARG A 110 -21.74 1.39 7.06
N LEU A 111 -21.04 2.27 7.78
CA LEU A 111 -20.03 3.16 7.19
C LEU A 111 -18.87 2.36 6.57
N HIS A 112 -18.41 1.28 7.20
CA HIS A 112 -17.39 0.42 6.61
C HIS A 112 -17.86 -0.22 5.30
N VAL A 113 -19.07 -0.79 5.27
CA VAL A 113 -19.64 -1.38 4.06
C VAL A 113 -19.75 -0.33 2.95
N SER A 114 -20.29 0.85 3.26
CA SER A 114 -20.39 1.95 2.30
C SER A 114 -19.03 2.43 1.81
N ALA A 115 -18.03 2.52 2.69
CA ALA A 115 -16.69 2.96 2.33
C ALA A 115 -16.01 1.95 1.38
N VAL A 116 -16.09 0.64 1.68
CA VAL A 116 -15.52 -0.41 0.82
C VAL A 116 -16.23 -0.46 -0.53
N GLU A 117 -17.57 -0.34 -0.57
CA GLU A 117 -18.31 -0.27 -1.84
C GLU A 117 -17.92 0.97 -2.67
N THR A 118 -17.74 2.11 -2.01
CA THR A 118 -17.34 3.37 -2.65
C THR A 118 -15.90 3.26 -3.20
N PHE A 119 -15.00 2.67 -2.42
CA PHE A 119 -13.63 2.41 -2.83
C PHE A 119 -13.60 1.46 -4.04
N ALA A 120 -14.41 0.40 -4.04
CA ALA A 120 -14.51 -0.55 -5.15
C ALA A 120 -14.93 0.12 -6.47
N LYS A 121 -15.70 1.20 -6.42
CA LYS A 121 -16.11 2.00 -7.59
C LYS A 121 -15.05 3.02 -8.05
N GLY A 122 -13.90 3.08 -7.38
CA GLY A 122 -12.78 3.98 -7.70
C GLY A 122 -12.89 5.37 -7.07
N ASN A 123 -13.88 5.62 -6.21
CA ASN A 123 -14.04 6.92 -5.53
C ASN A 123 -13.32 6.91 -4.17
N PHE A 124 -11.98 6.86 -4.22
CA PHE A 124 -11.16 6.71 -3.01
C PHE A 124 -11.32 7.88 -2.04
N SER A 125 -11.41 9.12 -2.54
CA SER A 125 -11.57 10.31 -1.68
C SER A 125 -12.86 10.21 -0.84
N ARG A 126 -13.98 9.78 -1.45
CA ARG A 126 -15.23 9.60 -0.72
C ARG A 126 -15.18 8.42 0.25
N ALA A 127 -14.47 7.35 -0.10
CA ALA A 127 -14.22 6.24 0.82
C ALA A 127 -13.45 6.70 2.07
N CYS A 128 -12.41 7.53 1.91
CA CYS A 128 -11.72 8.16 3.02
C CYS A 128 -12.67 8.97 3.90
N GLU A 129 -13.51 9.83 3.34
CA GLU A 129 -14.49 10.61 4.12
C GLU A 129 -15.43 9.73 4.98
N LEU A 130 -15.77 8.53 4.51
CA LEU A 130 -16.60 7.58 5.26
C LEU A 130 -15.83 6.90 6.39
N TRP A 131 -14.56 6.54 6.18
CA TRP A 131 -13.69 6.04 7.26
C TRP A 131 -13.34 7.15 8.27
N GLU A 132 -13.15 8.39 7.84
CA GLU A 132 -12.92 9.53 8.72
C GLU A 132 -14.14 9.83 9.61
N GLN A 133 -15.36 9.62 9.11
CA GLN A 133 -16.57 9.68 9.95
C GLN A 133 -16.54 8.63 11.06
N ILE A 134 -16.09 7.41 10.74
CA ILE A 134 -15.89 6.37 11.76
C ILE A 134 -14.86 6.83 12.79
N LEU A 135 -13.72 7.37 12.35
CA LEU A 135 -12.64 7.80 13.26
C LEU A 135 -13.02 9.00 14.14
N CYS A 136 -13.98 9.83 13.71
CA CYS A 136 -14.54 10.89 14.55
C CYS A 136 -15.32 10.32 15.75
N ASP A 137 -16.15 9.30 15.52
CA ASP A 137 -17.01 8.71 16.56
C ASP A 137 -16.30 7.59 17.35
N HIS A 138 -15.38 6.89 16.69
CA HIS A 138 -14.67 5.71 17.17
C HIS A 138 -13.17 5.85 16.88
N PRO A 139 -12.43 6.70 17.62
CA PRO A 139 -11.02 7.01 17.33
C PRO A 139 -10.08 5.80 17.49
N THR A 140 -10.56 4.70 18.08
CA THR A 140 -9.81 3.44 18.27
C THR A 140 -10.17 2.36 17.23
N ASP A 141 -10.92 2.71 16.18
CA ASP A 141 -11.19 1.79 15.07
C ASP A 141 -9.96 1.64 14.15
N MET A 142 -9.21 0.56 14.38
CA MET A 142 -8.00 0.28 13.61
C MET A 142 -8.26 -0.04 12.13
N LEU A 143 -9.42 -0.64 11.80
CA LEU A 143 -9.71 -0.98 10.40
C LEU A 143 -9.96 0.30 9.60
N ALA A 144 -10.73 1.24 10.17
CA ALA A 144 -10.98 2.53 9.54
C ALA A 144 -9.67 3.31 9.38
N LEU A 145 -8.83 3.32 10.42
CA LEU A 145 -7.51 3.96 10.38
C LEU A 145 -6.63 3.39 9.26
N LYS A 146 -6.50 2.06 9.16
CA LYS A 146 -5.62 1.45 8.16
C LYS A 146 -6.15 1.67 6.73
N PHE A 147 -7.44 1.45 6.50
CA PHE A 147 -8.01 1.65 5.17
C PHE A 147 -7.98 3.11 4.72
N SER A 148 -8.26 4.08 5.61
CA SER A 148 -8.11 5.49 5.24
C SER A 148 -6.66 5.87 5.00
N HIS A 149 -5.72 5.39 5.83
CA HIS A 149 -4.30 5.65 5.67
C HIS A 149 -3.76 5.15 4.32
N ASP A 150 -4.05 3.89 3.96
CA ASP A 150 -3.63 3.31 2.68
C ASP A 150 -4.30 4.02 1.50
N ALA A 151 -5.59 4.37 1.61
CA ALA A 151 -6.28 5.13 0.57
C ALA A 151 -5.74 6.57 0.40
N TYR A 152 -5.35 7.24 1.49
CA TYR A 152 -4.68 8.55 1.40
C TYR A 152 -3.33 8.48 0.72
N PHE A 153 -2.57 7.40 0.96
CA PHE A 153 -1.32 7.14 0.26
C PHE A 153 -1.53 7.01 -1.26
N TYR A 154 -2.57 6.31 -1.70
CA TYR A 154 -2.93 6.19 -3.12
C TYR A 154 -3.42 7.49 -3.77
N LEU A 155 -3.91 8.44 -2.96
CA LEU A 155 -4.40 9.74 -3.42
C LEU A 155 -3.32 10.83 -3.39
N GLY A 156 -2.14 10.55 -2.83
CA GLY A 156 -1.12 11.57 -2.57
C GLY A 156 -1.59 12.62 -1.56
N TYR A 157 -2.44 12.24 -0.61
CA TYR A 157 -3.02 13.13 0.40
C TYR A 157 -2.19 13.06 1.69
N GLN A 158 -0.89 13.40 1.62
CA GLN A 158 0.04 13.18 2.74
C GLN A 158 -0.35 13.98 3.99
N GLU A 159 -0.87 15.20 3.83
CA GLU A 159 -1.32 16.01 4.96
C GLU A 159 -2.52 15.38 5.68
N GLN A 160 -3.51 14.90 4.91
CA GLN A 160 -4.69 14.23 5.46
C GLN A 160 -4.30 12.90 6.11
N MET A 161 -3.37 12.15 5.51
CA MET A 161 -2.82 10.92 6.09
C MET A 161 -2.21 11.18 7.47
N ARG A 162 -1.36 12.22 7.59
CA ARG A 162 -0.79 12.65 8.87
C ARG A 162 -1.87 13.09 9.86
N ASP A 163 -2.75 14.00 9.43
CA ASP A 163 -3.68 14.71 10.31
C ASP A 163 -4.79 13.79 10.82
N SER A 164 -5.21 12.81 10.02
CA SER A 164 -6.15 11.77 10.44
C SER A 164 -5.61 11.00 11.65
N VAL A 165 -4.36 10.52 11.56
CA VAL A 165 -3.71 9.79 12.65
C VAL A 165 -3.46 10.72 13.84
N ALA A 166 -2.97 11.94 13.61
CA ALA A 166 -2.69 12.91 14.67
C ALA A 166 -3.93 13.22 15.52
N ARG A 167 -5.10 13.35 14.89
CA ARG A 167 -6.38 13.64 15.56
C ARG A 167 -6.81 12.53 16.52
N ILE A 168 -6.60 11.27 16.13
CA ILE A 168 -7.00 10.13 16.96
C ILE A 168 -5.89 9.68 17.93
N TYR A 169 -4.64 10.06 17.69
CA TYR A 169 -3.47 9.58 18.44
C TYR A 169 -3.61 9.66 19.97
N PRO A 170 -4.17 10.75 20.56
CA PRO A 170 -4.36 10.85 22.01
C PRO A 170 -5.28 9.78 22.63
N PHE A 171 -6.14 9.14 21.83
CA PHE A 171 -7.04 8.08 22.28
C PHE A 171 -6.36 6.70 22.32
N TRP A 172 -5.20 6.54 21.69
CA TRP A 172 -4.45 5.30 21.63
C TRP A 172 -3.50 5.16 22.81
N THR A 173 -4.02 4.64 23.92
CA THR A 173 -3.21 4.37 25.12
C THR A 173 -2.41 3.07 25.01
N PRO A 174 -1.31 2.90 25.76
CA PRO A 174 -0.50 1.67 25.72
C PRO A 174 -1.25 0.36 26.03
N SER A 175 -2.38 0.43 26.74
CA SER A 175 -3.22 -0.73 27.03
C SER A 175 -4.08 -1.19 25.85
N ILE A 176 -4.27 -0.33 24.83
CA ILE A 176 -5.03 -0.70 23.64
C ILE A 176 -4.13 -1.55 22.74
N PRO A 177 -4.60 -2.73 22.30
CA PRO A 177 -3.86 -3.57 21.36
C PRO A 177 -3.42 -2.76 20.13
N LEU A 178 -2.20 -3.02 19.65
CA LEU A 178 -1.62 -2.38 18.47
C LEU A 178 -1.33 -0.87 18.59
N SER A 179 -1.44 -0.27 19.77
CA SER A 179 -1.10 1.15 20.00
C SER A 179 0.33 1.52 19.58
N SER A 180 1.30 0.60 19.69
CA SER A 180 2.65 0.81 19.17
C SER A 180 2.68 0.96 17.65
N TYR A 181 1.85 0.21 16.92
CA TYR A 181 1.74 0.32 15.47
C TYR A 181 1.08 1.63 15.05
N VAL A 182 0.11 2.15 15.82
CA VAL A 182 -0.43 3.50 15.57
C VAL A 182 0.64 4.58 15.69
N LYS A 183 1.60 4.40 16.60
CA LYS A 183 2.78 5.27 16.68
C LYS A 183 3.64 5.17 15.41
N GLY A 184 3.89 3.97 14.90
CA GLY A 184 4.59 3.74 13.62
C GLY A 184 3.86 4.41 12.45
N ILE A 185 2.56 4.20 12.31
CA ILE A 185 1.71 4.81 11.28
C ILE A 185 1.79 6.35 11.36
N TYR A 186 1.70 6.92 12.57
CA TYR A 186 1.82 8.36 12.75
C TYR A 186 3.21 8.88 12.37
N SER A 187 4.26 8.14 12.74
CA SER A 187 5.64 8.51 12.39
C SER A 187 5.84 8.58 10.88
N PHE A 188 5.22 7.68 10.11
CA PHE A 188 5.27 7.72 8.65
C PHE A 188 4.56 8.94 8.06
N GLY A 189 3.35 9.27 8.54
CA GLY A 189 2.67 10.50 8.10
C GLY A 189 3.46 11.78 8.42
N LEU A 190 4.19 11.81 9.54
CA LEU A 190 5.11 12.91 9.86
C LEU A 190 6.32 12.94 8.90
N MET A 191 6.89 11.79 8.56
CA MET A 191 7.99 11.67 7.61
C MET A 191 7.57 12.18 6.22
N GLU A 192 6.43 11.72 5.70
CA GLU A 192 5.90 12.12 4.38
C GLU A 192 5.59 13.62 4.27
N THR A 193 5.43 14.29 5.42
CA THR A 193 5.20 15.74 5.51
C THR A 193 6.41 16.51 6.06
N ASN A 194 7.61 15.94 5.93
CA ASN A 194 8.91 16.54 6.20
C ASN A 194 9.18 16.86 7.70
N PHE A 195 8.46 16.27 8.65
CA PHE A 195 8.72 16.41 10.10
C PHE A 195 9.68 15.32 10.60
N TYR A 196 10.82 15.18 9.93
CA TYR A 196 11.72 14.02 10.09
C TYR A 196 12.17 13.77 11.53
N ASP A 197 12.57 14.80 12.29
CA ASP A 197 13.06 14.59 13.67
C ASP A 197 11.96 14.09 14.62
N LYS A 198 10.71 14.53 14.41
CA LYS A 198 9.56 14.05 15.18
C LYS A 198 9.18 12.63 14.76
N ALA A 199 9.20 12.35 13.46
CA ALA A 199 8.96 11.03 12.91
C ALA A 199 9.96 10.01 13.47
N GLU A 200 11.26 10.33 13.41
CA GLU A 200 12.35 9.47 13.87
C GLU A 200 12.21 9.14 15.36
N LYS A 201 11.90 10.15 16.18
CA LYS A 201 11.67 9.96 17.62
C LYS A 201 10.53 8.98 17.86
N LEU A 202 9.38 9.17 17.21
CA LEU A 202 8.21 8.30 17.39
C LEU A 202 8.46 6.88 16.88
N ALA A 203 9.12 6.74 15.72
CA ALA A 203 9.49 5.43 15.18
C ALA A 203 10.44 4.68 16.14
N LYS A 204 11.47 5.35 16.66
CA LYS A 204 12.38 4.76 17.66
C LYS A 204 11.66 4.36 18.95
N GLU A 205 10.71 5.16 19.41
CA GLU A 205 9.88 4.78 20.55
C GLU A 205 8.99 3.55 20.25
N ALA A 206 8.42 3.45 19.04
CA ALA A 206 7.62 2.29 18.64
C ALA A 206 8.49 1.01 18.59
N LEU A 207 9.69 1.11 18.00
CA LEU A 207 10.66 0.00 17.94
C LEU A 207 11.18 -0.42 19.32
N SER A 208 11.28 0.51 20.28
CA SER A 208 11.63 0.17 21.67
C SER A 208 10.57 -0.70 22.36
N ILE A 209 9.32 -0.62 21.91
CA ILE A 209 8.20 -1.45 22.41
C ILE A 209 8.14 -2.76 21.61
N ASN A 210 8.26 -2.66 20.29
CA ASN A 210 8.20 -3.80 19.39
C ASN A 210 9.26 -3.69 18.29
N PRO A 211 10.42 -4.34 18.45
CA PRO A 211 11.51 -4.28 17.46
C PRO A 211 11.11 -4.82 16.09
N THR A 212 10.11 -5.71 16.01
CA THR A 212 9.65 -6.32 14.76
C THR A 212 8.57 -5.51 14.04
N ASP A 213 8.34 -4.26 14.44
CA ASP A 213 7.44 -3.35 13.74
C ASP A 213 8.11 -2.85 12.45
N ALA A 214 7.91 -3.60 11.36
CA ALA A 214 8.48 -3.28 10.05
C ALA A 214 8.04 -1.91 9.52
N TRP A 215 6.89 -1.39 9.95
CA TRP A 215 6.43 -0.05 9.56
C TRP A 215 7.32 1.04 10.16
N SER A 216 7.69 0.88 11.43
CA SER A 216 8.59 1.83 12.10
C SER A 216 10.03 1.73 11.57
N VAL A 217 10.48 0.53 11.19
CA VAL A 217 11.75 0.35 10.46
C VAL A 217 11.71 1.10 9.13
N HIS A 218 10.67 0.87 8.33
CA HIS A 218 10.45 1.51 7.05
C HIS A 218 10.48 3.05 7.16
N THR A 219 9.84 3.60 8.19
CA THR A 219 9.85 5.04 8.44
C THR A 219 11.27 5.58 8.70
N ILE A 220 12.10 4.87 9.47
CA ILE A 220 13.49 5.27 9.74
C ILE A 220 14.33 5.18 8.46
N ALA A 221 14.14 4.14 7.64
CA ALA A 221 14.81 4.01 6.35
C ALA A 221 14.50 5.24 5.47
N HIS A 222 13.23 5.57 5.29
CA HIS A 222 12.85 6.79 4.58
C HIS A 222 13.50 8.06 5.15
N ILE A 223 13.58 8.22 6.46
CA ILE A 223 14.17 9.42 7.06
C ILE A 223 15.65 9.56 6.66
N HIS A 224 16.41 8.47 6.72
CA HIS A 224 17.82 8.49 6.31
C HIS A 224 17.97 8.78 4.82
N GLU A 225 17.07 8.26 3.98
CA GLU A 225 17.05 8.57 2.55
C GLU A 225 16.75 10.05 2.31
N MET A 226 15.66 10.57 2.89
CA MET A 226 15.24 11.96 2.71
C MET A 226 16.23 12.98 3.29
N LYS A 227 17.07 12.58 4.26
CA LYS A 227 18.16 13.38 4.81
C LYS A 227 19.51 13.17 4.10
N ALA A 228 19.58 12.28 3.10
CA ALA A 228 20.82 11.84 2.45
C ALA A 228 21.89 11.29 3.43
N GLU A 229 21.44 10.62 4.50
CA GLU A 229 22.28 10.00 5.53
C GLU A 229 22.61 8.54 5.17
N ILE A 230 23.20 8.33 3.98
CA ILE A 230 23.43 7.01 3.36
C ILE A 230 24.10 6.02 4.32
N LYS A 231 25.15 6.47 5.01
CA LYS A 231 25.95 5.62 5.91
C LYS A 231 25.10 5.13 7.09
N ASP A 232 24.35 6.03 7.71
CA ASP A 232 23.54 5.71 8.88
C ASP A 232 22.35 4.84 8.49
N GLY A 233 21.77 5.07 7.30
CA GLY A 233 20.75 4.21 6.70
C GLY A 233 21.24 2.77 6.47
N LEU A 234 22.41 2.60 5.84
CA LEU A 234 23.02 1.27 5.64
C LEU A 234 23.30 0.54 6.95
N GLU A 235 23.91 1.23 7.92
CA GLU A 235 24.15 0.66 9.25
C GLU A 235 22.83 0.26 9.90
N PHE A 236 21.81 1.12 9.87
CA PHE A 236 20.50 0.83 10.45
C PHE A 236 19.83 -0.41 9.82
N MET A 237 19.80 -0.50 8.48
CA MET A 237 19.19 -1.63 7.78
C MET A 237 19.91 -2.95 8.10
N GLN A 238 21.23 -2.94 8.11
CA GLN A 238 22.03 -4.11 8.46
C GLN A 238 21.81 -4.58 9.91
N HIS A 239 21.79 -3.66 10.87
CA HIS A 239 21.63 -4.03 12.28
C HIS A 239 20.20 -4.47 12.61
N SER A 240 19.21 -3.97 11.88
CA SER A 240 17.78 -4.25 12.15
C SER A 240 17.22 -5.44 11.35
N GLU A 241 17.94 -5.97 10.34
CA GLU A 241 17.47 -6.97 9.38
C GLU A 241 16.70 -8.14 10.03
N THR A 242 17.26 -8.73 11.09
CA THR A 242 16.66 -9.89 11.78
C THR A 242 15.29 -9.62 12.39
N HIS A 243 14.90 -8.35 12.56
CA HIS A 243 13.60 -7.97 13.11
C HIS A 243 12.49 -7.85 12.07
N TRP A 244 12.83 -7.58 10.79
CA TRP A 244 11.85 -7.24 9.76
C TRP A 244 11.91 -8.11 8.50
N LYS A 245 12.98 -8.90 8.29
CA LYS A 245 13.13 -9.72 7.08
C LYS A 245 12.05 -10.78 6.87
N ASP A 246 11.37 -11.19 7.95
CA ASP A 246 10.27 -12.16 7.92
C ASP A 246 8.88 -11.48 7.85
N CYS A 247 8.83 -10.15 7.66
CA CYS A 247 7.59 -9.40 7.50
C CYS A 247 7.08 -9.52 6.05
N ASP A 248 6.07 -10.36 5.83
CA ASP A 248 5.64 -10.79 4.50
C ASP A 248 5.36 -9.63 3.52
N MET A 249 4.77 -8.52 3.99
CA MET A 249 4.33 -7.44 3.09
C MET A 249 5.32 -6.26 2.97
N LEU A 250 6.36 -6.19 3.82
CA LEU A 250 7.29 -5.06 3.85
C LEU A 250 8.76 -5.43 3.73
N ALA A 251 9.12 -6.71 3.91
CA ALA A 251 10.52 -7.11 3.85
C ALA A 251 11.16 -6.74 2.51
N CYS A 252 10.47 -7.01 1.39
CA CYS A 252 10.88 -6.60 0.05
C CYS A 252 11.15 -5.10 -0.03
N HIS A 253 10.20 -4.29 0.43
CA HIS A 253 10.30 -2.83 0.40
C HIS A 253 11.44 -2.29 1.28
N ASN A 254 11.68 -2.89 2.45
CA ASN A 254 12.83 -2.55 3.27
C ASN A 254 14.16 -2.94 2.61
N TYR A 255 14.23 -4.07 1.90
CA TYR A 255 15.40 -4.40 1.08
C TYR A 255 15.56 -3.44 -0.10
N TRP A 256 14.47 -2.94 -0.68
CA TRP A 256 14.49 -1.92 -1.72
C TRP A 256 15.14 -0.62 -1.21
N HIS A 257 14.74 -0.12 -0.03
CA HIS A 257 15.40 1.03 0.63
C HIS A 257 16.90 0.79 0.86
N TRP A 258 17.28 -0.40 1.33
CA TRP A 258 18.69 -0.76 1.49
C TRP A 258 19.42 -0.64 0.14
N ALA A 259 18.84 -1.22 -0.91
CA ALA A 259 19.44 -1.17 -2.23
C ALA A 259 19.57 0.26 -2.77
N LEU A 260 18.63 1.16 -2.48
CA LEU A 260 18.76 2.58 -2.86
C LEU A 260 19.97 3.25 -2.23
N TYR A 261 20.28 2.99 -0.96
CA TYR A 261 21.50 3.52 -0.35
C TYR A 261 22.77 3.01 -1.05
N LEU A 262 22.76 1.76 -1.55
CA LEU A 262 23.88 1.21 -2.30
C LEU A 262 24.00 1.86 -3.67
N ILE A 263 22.89 2.13 -4.35
CA ILE A 263 22.87 2.87 -5.63
C ILE A 263 23.44 4.27 -5.44
N GLU A 264 22.96 5.03 -4.45
CA GLU A 264 23.43 6.39 -4.15
C GLU A 264 24.94 6.42 -3.79
N LYS A 265 25.44 5.35 -3.16
CA LYS A 265 26.87 5.19 -2.85
C LYS A 265 27.72 4.77 -4.06
N GLY A 266 27.09 4.39 -5.19
CA GLY A 266 27.77 3.83 -6.37
C GLY A 266 28.14 2.34 -6.23
N GLU A 267 27.62 1.63 -5.24
CA GLU A 267 27.84 0.19 -5.03
C GLU A 267 26.82 -0.66 -5.80
N TYR A 268 26.76 -0.45 -7.13
CA TYR A 268 25.71 -1.01 -7.99
C TYR A 268 25.64 -2.55 -8.01
N GLU A 269 26.77 -3.25 -7.95
CA GLU A 269 26.80 -4.72 -7.89
C GLU A 269 26.20 -5.26 -6.59
N ALA A 270 26.41 -4.55 -5.47
CA ALA A 270 25.80 -4.90 -4.20
C ALA A 270 24.29 -4.63 -4.22
N ALA A 271 23.85 -3.53 -4.85
CA ALA A 271 22.43 -3.27 -5.08
C ALA A 271 21.79 -4.39 -5.93
N LEU A 272 22.40 -4.76 -7.05
CA LEU A 272 21.93 -5.88 -7.89
C LEU A 272 21.89 -7.21 -7.12
N THR A 273 22.83 -7.44 -6.20
CA THR A 273 22.82 -8.62 -5.33
C THR A 273 21.60 -8.63 -4.41
N ILE A 274 21.21 -7.48 -3.83
CA ILE A 274 19.96 -7.37 -3.04
C ILE A 274 18.75 -7.63 -3.93
N TYR A 275 18.72 -7.06 -5.14
CA TYR A 275 17.64 -7.27 -6.08
C TYR A 275 17.43 -8.76 -6.38
N ASP A 276 18.50 -9.46 -6.74
CA ASP A 276 18.44 -10.87 -7.15
C ASP A 276 18.08 -11.81 -5.99
N ASN A 277 18.52 -11.48 -4.77
CA ASN A 277 18.33 -12.34 -3.60
C ASN A 277 17.03 -12.08 -2.82
N HIS A 278 16.48 -10.86 -2.89
CA HIS A 278 15.36 -10.46 -2.04
C HIS A 278 14.19 -9.86 -2.82
N VAL A 279 14.42 -8.87 -3.69
CA VAL A 279 13.34 -8.14 -4.38
C VAL A 279 12.68 -9.03 -5.44
N LEU A 280 13.47 -9.60 -6.35
CA LEU A 280 12.95 -10.44 -7.42
C LEU A 280 12.29 -11.74 -6.91
N PRO A 281 12.85 -12.49 -5.94
CA PRO A 281 12.16 -13.63 -5.35
C PRO A 281 10.83 -13.25 -4.71
N SER A 282 10.76 -12.13 -3.95
CA SER A 282 9.50 -11.66 -3.36
C SER A 282 8.44 -11.40 -4.42
N LEU A 283 8.79 -10.69 -5.50
CA LEU A 283 7.89 -10.45 -6.63
C LEU A 283 7.36 -11.77 -7.24
N LYS A 284 8.22 -12.77 -7.43
CA LYS A 284 7.84 -14.06 -8.02
C LYS A 284 6.91 -14.87 -7.11
N ASP A 285 7.11 -14.78 -5.81
CA ASP A 285 6.34 -15.52 -4.82
C ASP A 285 4.98 -14.84 -4.53
N SER A 286 4.97 -13.52 -4.38
CA SER A 286 3.79 -12.76 -3.94
C SER A 286 2.93 -12.24 -5.10
N GLY A 287 3.58 -11.76 -6.18
CA GLY A 287 2.92 -10.97 -7.22
C GLY A 287 2.28 -9.66 -6.71
N ALA A 288 2.63 -9.20 -5.50
CA ALA A 288 2.04 -8.02 -4.89
C ALA A 288 2.45 -6.73 -5.62
N MET A 289 1.54 -5.75 -5.68
CA MET A 289 1.79 -4.51 -6.42
C MET A 289 2.94 -3.68 -5.85
N LEU A 290 3.19 -3.75 -4.54
CA LEU A 290 4.35 -3.08 -3.93
C LEU A 290 5.68 -3.69 -4.43
N ASP A 291 5.78 -5.02 -4.47
CA ASP A 291 6.96 -5.72 -5.00
C ASP A 291 7.19 -5.42 -6.49
N VAL A 292 6.10 -5.24 -7.26
CA VAL A 292 6.17 -4.81 -8.66
C VAL A 292 6.76 -3.41 -8.78
N VAL A 293 6.21 -2.45 -8.03
CA VAL A 293 6.68 -1.06 -8.01
C VAL A 293 8.16 -1.01 -7.62
N ASP A 294 8.54 -1.68 -6.54
CA ASP A 294 9.92 -1.72 -6.05
C ASP A 294 10.87 -2.30 -7.09
N SER A 295 10.47 -3.40 -7.74
CA SER A 295 11.26 -4.03 -8.80
C SER A 295 11.48 -3.10 -9.99
N CYS A 296 10.39 -2.50 -10.52
CA CYS A 296 10.46 -1.59 -11.65
C CYS A 296 11.28 -0.34 -11.32
N SER A 297 10.99 0.28 -10.18
CA SER A 297 11.64 1.51 -9.71
C SER A 297 13.15 1.33 -9.52
N MET A 298 13.57 0.20 -8.95
CA MET A 298 14.98 -0.11 -8.74
C MET A 298 15.73 -0.38 -10.04
N LEU A 299 15.18 -1.19 -10.94
CA LEU A 299 15.82 -1.46 -12.24
C LEU A 299 15.93 -0.19 -13.08
N TYR A 300 14.90 0.65 -13.08
CA TYR A 300 14.90 1.90 -13.81
C TYR A 300 16.00 2.86 -13.31
N ARG A 301 16.13 3.04 -11.98
CA ARG A 301 17.19 3.84 -11.36
C ARG A 301 18.59 3.33 -11.72
N LEU A 302 18.82 2.02 -11.65
CA LEU A 302 20.09 1.41 -12.07
C LEU A 302 20.40 1.68 -13.55
N GLN A 303 19.41 1.62 -14.43
CA GLN A 303 19.61 1.95 -15.85
C GLN A 303 19.93 3.44 -16.07
N MET A 304 19.30 4.35 -15.31
CA MET A 304 19.62 5.78 -15.34
C MET A 304 21.08 6.05 -14.94
N GLU A 305 21.61 5.29 -13.99
CA GLU A 305 23.03 5.29 -13.60
C GLU A 305 23.96 4.63 -14.63
N GLY A 306 23.43 4.16 -15.77
CA GLY A 306 24.18 3.49 -16.83
C GLY A 306 24.54 2.03 -16.50
N VAL A 307 23.95 1.44 -15.46
CA VAL A 307 24.19 0.04 -15.07
C VAL A 307 23.42 -0.90 -16.00
N SER A 308 24.10 -1.94 -16.48
CA SER A 308 23.45 -2.99 -17.27
C SER A 308 22.62 -3.90 -16.36
N VAL A 309 21.30 -3.86 -16.52
CA VAL A 309 20.37 -4.70 -15.74
C VAL A 309 20.13 -6.09 -16.36
N GLY A 310 20.68 -6.35 -17.56
CA GLY A 310 20.57 -7.64 -18.25
C GLY A 310 19.10 -8.05 -18.53
N GLU A 311 18.80 -9.34 -18.31
CA GLU A 311 17.46 -9.93 -18.57
C GLU A 311 16.46 -9.72 -17.42
N ARG A 312 16.75 -8.85 -16.44
CA ARG A 312 15.91 -8.71 -15.23
C ARG A 312 14.50 -8.21 -15.56
N TRP A 313 14.35 -7.34 -16.55
CA TRP A 313 13.03 -6.91 -17.04
C TRP A 313 12.15 -8.05 -17.54
N GLN A 314 12.75 -9.07 -18.19
CA GLN A 314 12.01 -10.24 -18.67
C GLN A 314 11.41 -11.08 -17.53
N ASN A 315 11.94 -10.93 -16.31
CA ASN A 315 11.37 -11.60 -15.15
C ASN A 315 10.16 -10.85 -14.55
N ILE A 316 10.03 -9.54 -14.81
CA ILE A 316 8.93 -8.70 -14.29
C ILE A 316 7.72 -8.74 -15.23
N LEU A 317 7.97 -8.70 -16.55
CA LEU A 317 6.92 -8.61 -17.58
C LEU A 317 5.78 -9.63 -17.40
N PRO A 318 6.01 -10.92 -17.08
CA PRO A 318 4.94 -11.90 -16.94
C PRO A 318 3.93 -11.58 -15.82
N VAL A 319 4.35 -10.81 -14.81
CA VAL A 319 3.49 -10.32 -13.73
C VAL A 319 2.72 -9.10 -14.22
N THR A 320 3.41 -8.07 -14.72
CA THR A 320 2.81 -6.78 -15.09
C THR A 320 1.92 -6.82 -16.33
N GLN A 321 2.21 -7.69 -17.29
CA GLN A 321 1.41 -7.81 -18.53
C GLN A 321 -0.06 -8.14 -18.25
N LYS A 322 -0.37 -8.81 -17.13
CA LYS A 322 -1.75 -9.17 -16.75
C LYS A 322 -2.56 -7.95 -16.30
N HIS A 323 -1.86 -6.88 -15.93
CA HIS A 323 -2.40 -5.66 -15.36
C HIS A 323 -2.40 -4.49 -16.36
N SER A 324 -2.04 -4.73 -17.62
CA SER A 324 -2.00 -3.70 -18.68
C SER A 324 -3.31 -2.95 -18.86
N ARG A 325 -4.42 -3.56 -18.45
CA ARG A 325 -5.78 -3.03 -18.60
C ARG A 325 -6.40 -2.56 -17.29
N ASP A 326 -5.69 -2.63 -16.15
CA ASP A 326 -6.27 -2.49 -14.81
C ASP A 326 -6.61 -1.04 -14.42
N HIS A 327 -5.69 -0.12 -14.65
CA HIS A 327 -5.85 1.32 -14.39
C HIS A 327 -6.41 1.67 -13.01
N ILE A 328 -6.07 0.86 -11.99
CA ILE A 328 -6.53 1.04 -10.61
C ILE A 328 -5.82 2.23 -9.98
N LEU A 329 -4.49 2.31 -10.18
CA LEU A 329 -3.63 3.43 -9.77
C LEU A 329 -2.75 3.82 -10.95
N LEU A 330 -2.73 5.11 -11.32
CA LEU A 330 -1.84 5.61 -12.36
C LEU A 330 -0.36 5.44 -11.99
N PHE A 331 -0.05 5.48 -10.69
CA PHE A 331 1.26 5.15 -10.17
C PHE A 331 1.71 3.74 -10.58
N ASN A 332 0.82 2.74 -10.44
CA ASN A 332 1.11 1.36 -10.85
C ASN A 332 1.21 1.26 -12.38
N ASP A 333 0.32 1.94 -13.13
CA ASP A 333 0.37 1.95 -14.60
C ASP A 333 1.73 2.44 -15.13
N ALA A 334 2.31 3.47 -14.53
CA ALA A 334 3.65 3.96 -14.89
C ALA A 334 4.72 2.89 -14.69
N HIS A 335 4.67 2.12 -13.59
CA HIS A 335 5.62 1.03 -13.31
C HIS A 335 5.38 -0.18 -14.22
N PHE A 336 4.12 -0.50 -14.57
CA PHE A 336 3.82 -1.55 -15.53
C PHE A 336 4.37 -1.21 -16.92
N LEU A 337 4.27 0.08 -17.31
CA LEU A 337 4.84 0.57 -18.55
C LEU A 337 6.37 0.53 -18.55
N MET A 338 7.03 0.88 -17.43
CA MET A 338 8.48 0.68 -17.29
C MET A 338 8.88 -0.77 -17.54
N ALA A 339 8.12 -1.73 -17.02
CA ALA A 339 8.38 -3.15 -17.24
C ALA A 339 8.25 -3.56 -18.71
N SER A 340 7.20 -3.12 -19.42
CA SER A 340 7.03 -3.45 -20.84
C SER A 340 8.06 -2.77 -21.74
N LEU A 341 8.43 -1.52 -21.44
CA LEU A 341 9.52 -0.81 -22.14
C LEU A 341 10.87 -1.51 -21.92
N GLY A 342 11.23 -1.77 -20.66
CA GLY A 342 12.48 -2.44 -20.30
C GLY A 342 12.59 -3.86 -20.88
N ALA A 343 11.47 -4.58 -20.99
CA ALA A 343 11.41 -5.90 -21.63
C ALA A 343 11.30 -5.85 -23.17
N ARG A 344 11.23 -4.65 -23.77
CA ARG A 344 11.05 -4.42 -25.21
C ARG A 344 9.79 -5.08 -25.78
N ASP A 345 8.67 -4.98 -25.05
CA ASP A 345 7.37 -5.48 -25.47
C ASP A 345 6.44 -4.34 -25.93
N PRO A 346 6.44 -4.01 -27.24
CA PRO A 346 5.62 -2.94 -27.77
C PRO A 346 4.12 -3.26 -27.73
N GLN A 347 3.74 -4.55 -27.68
CA GLN A 347 2.34 -4.95 -27.65
C GLN A 347 1.70 -4.55 -26.32
N THR A 348 2.31 -4.93 -25.19
CA THR A 348 1.82 -4.57 -23.85
C THR A 348 1.88 -3.05 -23.64
N THR A 349 2.95 -2.40 -24.12
CA THR A 349 3.10 -0.93 -24.06
C THR A 349 1.93 -0.23 -24.77
N GLN A 350 1.61 -0.65 -26.00
CA GLN A 350 0.51 -0.04 -26.75
C GLN A 350 -0.85 -0.37 -26.12
N GLU A 351 -1.04 -1.59 -25.62
CA GLU A 351 -2.28 -1.99 -24.93
C GLU A 351 -2.55 -1.08 -23.73
N LEU A 352 -1.56 -0.92 -22.84
CA LEU A 352 -1.69 -0.08 -21.64
C LEU A 352 -2.05 1.36 -22.00
N LEU A 353 -1.35 1.97 -22.94
CA LEU A 353 -1.63 3.35 -23.36
C LEU A 353 -3.03 3.50 -23.97
N THR A 354 -3.46 2.52 -24.75
CA THR A 354 -4.76 2.55 -25.42
C THR A 354 -5.89 2.41 -24.39
N THR A 355 -5.80 1.43 -23.50
CA THR A 355 -6.86 1.20 -22.51
C THR A 355 -6.87 2.27 -21.42
N LEU A 356 -5.73 2.91 -21.14
CA LEU A 356 -5.67 4.07 -20.26
C LEU A 356 -6.35 5.29 -20.92
N GLN A 357 -6.14 5.47 -22.23
CA GLN A 357 -6.85 6.49 -23.00
C GLN A 357 -8.36 6.25 -22.97
N ASP A 358 -8.82 5.02 -23.21
CA ASP A 358 -10.24 4.65 -23.13
C ASP A 358 -10.81 4.93 -21.73
N ALA A 359 -10.09 4.56 -20.67
CA ALA A 359 -10.51 4.80 -19.28
C ALA A 359 -10.66 6.30 -18.96
N SER A 360 -9.84 7.15 -19.60
CA SER A 360 -9.88 8.61 -19.42
C SER A 360 -11.06 9.29 -20.13
N GLU A 361 -11.69 8.65 -21.11
CA GLU A 361 -12.81 9.22 -21.87
C GLU A 361 -14.13 9.21 -21.09
N ALA A 362 -14.34 8.19 -20.26
CA ALA A 362 -15.54 8.01 -19.45
C ALA A 362 -15.18 7.70 -17.98
N PRO A 363 -14.54 8.64 -17.26
CA PRO A 363 -13.98 8.37 -15.94
C PRO A 363 -15.04 8.18 -14.85
N GLY A 364 -16.26 8.70 -15.04
CA GLY A 364 -17.31 8.68 -14.03
C GLY A 364 -16.85 9.35 -12.73
N GLU A 365 -17.01 8.65 -11.61
CA GLU A 365 -16.52 9.08 -10.29
C GLU A 365 -15.16 8.48 -9.91
N ASN A 366 -14.51 7.73 -10.81
CA ASN A 366 -13.22 7.11 -10.52
C ASN A 366 -12.11 8.18 -10.49
N HIS A 367 -11.47 8.32 -9.33
CA HIS A 367 -10.48 9.37 -9.09
C HIS A 367 -9.26 9.28 -10.02
N GLN A 368 -8.74 8.07 -10.23
CA GLN A 368 -7.53 7.83 -11.03
C GLN A 368 -7.83 8.01 -12.52
N HIS A 369 -9.00 7.58 -12.99
CA HIS A 369 -9.42 7.82 -14.36
C HIS A 369 -9.64 9.31 -14.66
N LEU A 370 -10.12 10.10 -13.69
CA LEU A 370 -10.22 11.56 -13.83
C LEU A 370 -8.85 12.23 -14.02
N LEU A 371 -7.80 11.68 -13.43
CA LEU A 371 -6.41 12.15 -13.58
C LEU A 371 -5.71 11.58 -14.82
N ALA A 372 -6.24 10.51 -15.42
CA ALA A 372 -5.57 9.79 -16.51
C ALA A 372 -5.25 10.70 -17.70
N ARG A 373 -6.18 11.57 -18.11
CA ARG A 373 -5.96 12.48 -19.26
C ARG A 373 -4.89 13.54 -19.00
N ASP A 374 -4.91 14.12 -17.81
CA ASP A 374 -4.15 15.34 -17.53
C ASP A 374 -2.80 15.08 -16.85
N VAL A 375 -2.61 13.89 -16.27
CA VAL A 375 -1.39 13.50 -15.54
C VAL A 375 -0.88 12.14 -15.99
N GLY A 376 -1.74 11.11 -15.96
CA GLY A 376 -1.33 9.73 -16.24
C GLY A 376 -0.79 9.50 -17.64
N LEU A 377 -1.55 9.89 -18.67
CA LEU A 377 -1.16 9.74 -20.08
C LEU A 377 0.08 10.57 -20.43
N PRO A 378 0.19 11.86 -20.06
CA PRO A 378 1.44 12.60 -20.30
C PRO A 378 2.66 11.96 -19.62
N LEU A 379 2.53 11.45 -18.39
CA LEU A 379 3.60 10.73 -17.69
C LEU A 379 4.01 9.46 -18.44
N CYS A 380 3.04 8.61 -18.79
CA CYS A 380 3.28 7.38 -19.53
C CYS A 380 3.89 7.64 -20.92
N GLN A 381 3.38 8.63 -21.65
CA GLN A 381 3.94 9.03 -22.94
C GLN A 381 5.36 9.55 -22.81
N ALA A 382 5.67 10.29 -21.75
CA ALA A 382 7.04 10.76 -21.50
C ALA A 382 8.01 9.59 -21.30
N LEU A 383 7.62 8.51 -20.60
CA LEU A 383 8.44 7.32 -20.46
C LEU A 383 8.73 6.64 -21.82
N VAL A 384 7.75 6.59 -22.72
CA VAL A 384 7.96 6.07 -24.08
C VAL A 384 8.91 6.96 -24.88
N GLU A 385 8.76 8.28 -24.80
CA GLU A 385 9.62 9.23 -25.50
C GLU A 385 11.05 9.22 -24.95
N ALA A 386 11.22 8.95 -23.66
CA ALA A 386 12.53 8.77 -23.04
C ALA A 386 13.25 7.54 -23.61
N GLU A 387 12.57 6.39 -23.72
CA GLU A 387 13.12 5.17 -24.33
C GLU A 387 13.44 5.37 -25.83
N ASN A 388 12.66 6.18 -26.52
CA ASN A 388 12.90 6.53 -27.93
C ASN A 388 14.04 7.55 -28.12
N GLY A 389 14.59 8.12 -27.05
CA GLY A 389 15.67 9.10 -27.11
C GLY A 389 15.23 10.51 -27.54
N ASN A 390 14.01 10.91 -27.18
CA ASN A 390 13.41 12.20 -27.56
C ASN A 390 13.29 13.17 -26.35
N PRO A 391 14.41 13.73 -25.83
CA PRO A 391 14.41 14.51 -24.58
C PRO A 391 13.56 15.78 -24.64
N ASP A 392 13.49 16.46 -25.78
CA ASP A 392 12.64 17.65 -25.94
C ASP A 392 11.16 17.32 -25.72
N ARG A 393 10.71 16.18 -26.25
CA ARG A 393 9.34 15.73 -26.11
C ARG A 393 9.02 15.28 -24.68
N VAL A 394 9.98 14.64 -24.02
CA VAL A 394 9.89 14.29 -22.58
C VAL A 394 9.65 15.57 -21.76
N LEU A 395 10.44 16.62 -21.99
CA LEU A 395 10.27 17.89 -21.27
C LEU A 395 8.92 18.56 -21.57
N GLU A 396 8.48 18.57 -22.83
CA GLU A 396 7.16 19.11 -23.19
C GLU A 396 6.00 18.40 -22.47
N LEU A 397 6.12 17.09 -22.25
CA LEU A 397 5.10 16.28 -21.58
C LEU A 397 5.15 16.41 -20.04
N LEU A 398 6.36 16.42 -19.45
CA LEU A 398 6.52 16.43 -18.00
C LEU A 398 6.41 17.83 -17.38
N LEU A 399 6.91 18.87 -18.04
CA LEU A 399 6.91 20.22 -17.47
C LEU A 399 5.50 20.69 -17.04
N PRO A 400 4.43 20.51 -17.83
CA PRO A 400 3.08 20.92 -17.42
C PRO A 400 2.54 20.17 -16.18
N ILE A 401 3.00 18.94 -15.94
CA ILE A 401 2.46 18.06 -14.89
C ILE A 401 3.35 17.93 -13.65
N ARG A 402 4.59 18.48 -13.66
CA ARG A 402 5.59 18.26 -12.60
C ARG A 402 5.08 18.41 -11.16
N TYR A 403 4.28 19.44 -10.86
CA TYR A 403 3.71 19.66 -9.52
C TYR A 403 2.40 18.91 -9.25
N ARG A 404 1.92 18.15 -10.24
CA ARG A 404 0.71 17.34 -10.19
C ARG A 404 1.02 15.84 -10.14
N ILE A 405 2.27 15.42 -10.35
CA ILE A 405 2.65 14.00 -10.27
C ILE A 405 2.25 13.43 -8.91
N VAL A 406 2.46 14.19 -7.82
CA VAL A 406 2.02 13.80 -6.47
C VAL A 406 0.54 13.39 -6.37
N GLN A 407 -0.34 13.85 -7.27
CA GLN A 407 -1.77 13.50 -7.28
C GLN A 407 -2.03 12.02 -7.64
N ILE A 408 -1.05 11.31 -8.22
CA ILE A 408 -1.19 9.88 -8.55
C ILE A 408 -0.86 8.97 -7.38
N GLY A 409 -0.42 9.53 -6.25
CA GLY A 409 -0.05 8.82 -5.04
C GLY A 409 1.36 8.22 -5.07
N GLY A 410 1.64 7.36 -4.11
CA GLY A 410 2.99 6.83 -3.85
C GLY A 410 3.75 7.66 -2.82
N SER A 411 4.91 7.15 -2.38
CA SER A 411 5.81 7.90 -1.51
C SER A 411 6.76 8.77 -2.33
N LYS A 412 7.17 9.92 -1.75
CA LYS A 412 8.18 10.81 -2.33
C LYS A 412 9.49 10.12 -2.73
N ALA A 413 9.89 9.04 -2.04
CA ALA A 413 11.10 8.29 -2.42
C ALA A 413 10.96 7.51 -3.72
N GLN A 414 9.74 7.07 -4.01
CA GLN A 414 9.42 6.29 -5.19
C GLN A 414 9.06 7.18 -6.38
N GLU A 415 8.64 8.42 -6.13
CA GLU A 415 8.58 9.44 -7.17
C GLU A 415 9.97 9.61 -7.82
N PRO A 416 10.06 9.75 -9.15
CA PRO A 416 11.29 10.19 -9.79
C PRO A 416 11.66 11.52 -9.17
N SER A 417 12.70 11.54 -8.34
CA SER A 417 13.09 12.72 -7.58
C SER A 417 13.19 13.94 -8.49
N ASP A 418 12.63 15.08 -8.05
CA ASP A 418 13.02 16.41 -8.50
C ASP A 418 14.51 16.62 -8.16
N GLY A 419 15.39 16.01 -8.96
CA GLY A 419 16.82 15.90 -8.74
C GLY A 419 17.60 16.42 -9.94
N THR A 420 17.80 17.74 -9.94
CA THR A 420 18.67 18.59 -10.78
C THR A 420 18.34 18.77 -12.27
#